data_AF-A0A9D1PMS9-F1
#
_entry.id   AF-A0A9D1PMS9-F1
#
_cell.length_a   1.000
_cell.length_b   1.000
_cell.length_c   1.000
_cell.angle_alpha   90.00
_cell.angle_beta   90.00
_cell.angle_gamma   90.00
#
_symmetry.space_group_name_H-M   'P 1'
#
loop_
_entity.id
_entity.type
_entity.pdbx_description
1 polymer ?
#
loop_
_entity_poly.entity_id
_entity_poly.type
_entity_poly.pdbx_seq_one_letter_code
_entity_poly.pdbx_strand_id
1 'polypeptide(L)'
;MTDYEQFIAKVYDKTGIDLQLYKEQQMRRRLTSLRNKRGYTTFSQYFDAMVKNETLMEEFMDRMTINVTEFYRNPRRWNVLQEKVIPKLTEGKRQMKIWSAACSTGEEPYSLAIMLKEYFPQLRVTILATDLDDEALKRAKEAKYAA
;
A
#
# COMPACT_ATOMS: atom_id res chain seq x y z
N MET A 1 15.75 16.14 20.70
CA MET A 1 14.77 15.50 19.82
C MET A 1 14.22 16.57 18.89
N THR A 2 14.33 16.41 17.59
CA THR A 2 13.91 17.41 16.59
C THR A 2 12.38 17.48 16.47
N ASP A 3 11.82 18.59 15.95
CA ASP A 3 10.37 18.75 15.68
C ASP A 3 9.81 17.59 14.82
N TYR A 4 10.63 17.09 13.89
CA TYR A 4 10.30 15.92 13.07
C TYR A 4 10.31 14.60 13.87
N GLU A 5 11.30 14.36 14.72
CA GLU A 5 11.36 13.16 15.56
C GLU A 5 10.20 13.08 16.56
N GLN A 6 9.82 14.21 17.15
CA GLN A 6 8.64 14.25 18.03
C GLN A 6 7.35 13.99 17.26
N PHE A 7 7.26 14.49 16.04
CA PHE A 7 6.11 14.24 15.17
C PHE A 7 5.94 12.77 14.83
N ILE A 8 7.00 12.09 14.38
CA ILE A 8 6.92 10.66 14.02
C ILE A 8 6.54 9.80 15.23
N ALA A 9 7.04 10.12 16.43
CA ALA A 9 6.68 9.42 17.65
C ALA A 9 5.19 9.60 17.99
N LYS A 10 4.70 10.85 17.94
CA LYS A 10 3.29 11.15 18.18
C LYS A 10 2.36 10.51 17.15
N VAL A 11 2.78 10.44 15.88
CA VAL A 11 2.03 9.73 14.83
C VAL A 11 1.97 8.25 15.15
N TYR A 12 3.10 7.62 15.49
CA TYR A 12 3.15 6.22 15.88
C TYR A 12 2.19 5.91 17.04
N ASP A 13 2.23 6.72 18.11
CA ASP A 13 1.33 6.55 19.27
C ASP A 13 -0.16 6.66 18.89
N LYS A 14 -0.49 7.45 17.85
CA LYS A 14 -1.87 7.71 17.45
C LYS A 14 -2.40 6.72 16.41
N THR A 15 -1.56 6.25 15.48
CA THR A 15 -1.98 5.46 14.32
C THR A 15 -1.38 4.05 14.28
N GLY A 16 -0.36 3.78 15.09
CA GLY A 16 0.42 2.54 15.04
C GLY A 16 1.38 2.45 13.85
N ILE A 17 1.43 3.45 12.97
CA ILE A 17 2.31 3.44 11.79
C ILE A 17 3.68 3.96 12.18
N ASP A 18 4.68 3.09 12.09
CA ASP A 18 6.07 3.46 12.33
C ASP A 18 6.70 4.11 11.09
N LEU A 19 6.82 5.44 11.13
CA LEU A 19 7.43 6.22 10.05
C LEU A 19 8.95 6.07 9.95
N GLN A 20 9.60 5.49 10.97
CA GLN A 20 11.03 5.20 10.95
C GLN A 20 11.37 4.03 10.02
N LEU A 21 10.39 3.18 9.70
CA LEU A 21 10.56 2.09 8.73
C LEU A 21 10.64 2.58 7.27
N TYR A 22 10.33 3.86 7.04
CA TYR A 22 10.44 4.49 5.73
C TYR A 22 11.76 5.26 5.60
N LYS A 23 12.23 5.44 4.36
CA LYS A 23 13.43 6.25 4.13
C LYS A 23 13.20 7.70 4.56
N GLU A 24 13.91 8.13 5.61
CA GLU A 24 13.68 9.40 6.31
C GLU A 24 13.66 10.60 5.36
N GLN A 25 14.65 10.72 4.46
CA GLN A 25 14.76 11.88 3.57
C GLN A 25 13.54 12.04 2.65
N GLN A 26 13.07 10.94 2.05
CA GLN A 26 11.89 10.93 1.19
C GLN A 26 10.63 11.23 1.99
N MET A 27 10.51 10.63 3.18
CA MET A 27 9.37 10.79 4.05
C MET A 27 9.25 12.22 4.57
N ARG A 28 10.34 12.75 5.13
CA ARG A 28 10.42 14.13 5.62
C ARG A 28 10.11 15.14 4.53
N ARG A 29 10.60 14.96 3.30
CA ARG A 29 10.25 15.83 2.16
C ARG A 29 8.76 15.80 1.85
N ARG A 30 8.15 14.60 1.79
CA ARG A 30 6.72 14.42 1.54
C ARG A 30 5.87 15.10 2.62
N LEU A 31 6.19 14.84 3.89
CA LEU A 31 5.51 15.40 5.05
C LEU A 31 5.64 16.92 5.14
N THR A 32 6.83 17.46 4.83
CA THR A 32 7.06 18.91 4.77
C THR A 32 6.19 19.55 3.69
N SER A 33 6.09 18.93 2.51
CA SER A 33 5.23 19.42 1.43
C SER A 33 3.75 19.41 1.82
N LEU A 34 3.27 18.35 2.47
CA LEU A 34 1.89 18.23 2.93
C LEU A 34 1.56 19.29 4.00
N ARG A 35 2.44 19.44 4.99
CA ARG A 35 2.35 20.45 6.03
C ARG A 35 2.27 21.87 5.44
N ASN A 36 3.18 22.19 4.53
CA ASN A 36 3.24 23.50 3.89
C ASN A 36 2.00 23.80 3.04
N LYS A 37 1.44 22.78 2.34
CA LYS A 37 0.19 22.91 1.58
C LYS A 37 -0.99 23.38 2.44
N ARG A 38 -1.00 23.00 3.72
CA ARG A 38 -2.04 23.38 4.69
C ARG A 38 -1.66 24.62 5.54
N GLY A 39 -0.54 25.27 5.24
CA GLY A 39 -0.13 26.53 5.86
C GLY A 39 0.55 26.41 7.22
N TYR A 40 0.94 25.21 7.65
CA TYR A 40 1.61 25.02 8.95
C TYR A 40 3.13 25.17 8.83
N THR A 41 3.74 25.81 9.82
CA THR A 41 5.19 26.09 9.82
C THR A 41 6.01 25.05 10.58
N THR A 42 5.42 24.37 11.55
CA THR A 42 6.05 23.30 12.34
C THR A 42 5.26 21.99 12.29
N PHE A 43 5.93 20.87 12.47
CA PHE A 43 5.27 19.57 12.54
C PHE A 43 4.40 19.45 13.80
N SER A 44 4.81 20.04 14.92
CA SER A 44 3.97 20.09 16.12
C SER A 44 2.61 20.76 15.86
N GLN A 45 2.58 21.93 15.21
CA GLN A 45 1.33 22.62 14.86
C GLN A 45 0.45 21.78 13.94
N TYR A 46 1.06 21.12 12.97
CA TYR A 46 0.34 20.28 12.03
C TYR A 46 -0.26 19.05 12.70
N PHE A 47 0.48 18.40 13.61
CA PHE A 47 -0.03 17.29 14.41
C PHE A 47 -1.23 17.71 15.26
N ASP A 48 -1.12 18.82 15.99
CA ASP A 48 -2.21 19.31 16.84
C ASP A 48 -3.47 19.63 16.01
N ALA A 49 -3.31 20.08 14.77
CA ALA A 49 -4.41 20.29 13.84
C ALA A 49 -5.01 18.97 13.32
N MET A 50 -4.18 18.00 12.92
CA MET A 50 -4.65 16.68 12.47
C MET A 50 -5.44 15.95 13.56
N VAL A 51 -5.03 16.03 14.82
CA VAL A 51 -5.74 15.38 15.93
C VAL A 51 -7.14 15.97 16.16
N LYS A 52 -7.36 17.24 15.80
CA LYS A 52 -8.64 17.94 15.98
C LYS A 52 -9.52 17.92 14.72
N ASN A 53 -8.99 17.48 13.60
CA ASN A 53 -9.66 17.54 12.30
C ASN A 53 -9.49 16.21 11.56
N GLU A 54 -10.56 15.43 11.52
CA GLU A 54 -10.61 14.11 10.90
C GLU A 54 -10.21 14.16 9.41
N THR A 55 -10.67 15.16 8.67
CA THR A 55 -10.31 15.33 7.25
C THR A 55 -8.81 15.56 7.04
N LEU A 56 -8.14 16.28 7.95
CA LEU A 56 -6.68 16.45 7.88
C LEU A 56 -5.94 15.16 8.24
N MET A 57 -6.48 14.35 9.16
CA MET A 57 -5.93 13.04 9.49
C MET A 57 -6.10 12.07 8.31
N GLU A 58 -7.26 12.03 7.68
CA GLU A 58 -7.52 11.20 6.49
C GLU A 58 -6.59 11.58 5.33
N GLU A 59 -6.44 12.88 5.02
CA GLU A 59 -5.51 13.32 3.96
C GLU A 59 -4.06 12.94 4.30
N PHE A 60 -3.67 13.05 5.58
CA PHE A 60 -2.36 12.59 6.02
C PHE A 60 -2.19 11.10 5.77
N MET A 61 -3.14 10.28 6.20
CA MET A 61 -3.09 8.82 6.04
C MET A 61 -3.00 8.44 4.56
N ASP A 62 -3.85 8.99 3.70
CA ASP A 62 -3.86 8.72 2.26
C ASP A 62 -2.55 9.16 1.57
N ARG A 63 -1.91 10.23 2.05
CA ARG A 63 -0.63 10.67 1.50
C ARG A 63 0.54 9.82 1.98
N MET A 64 0.40 9.18 3.14
CA MET A 64 1.44 8.38 3.77
C MET A 64 1.46 6.96 3.23
N THR A 65 0.30 6.39 2.95
CA THR A 65 0.17 5.16 2.17
C THR A 65 0.44 5.49 0.70
N ILE A 66 1.23 4.67 0.00
CA ILE A 66 1.36 4.80 -1.47
C ILE A 66 0.18 4.04 -2.06
N ASN A 67 -0.99 4.67 -2.07
CA ASN A 67 -2.25 4.07 -2.56
C ASN A 67 -2.36 4.01 -4.09
N VAL A 68 -1.27 4.25 -4.83
CA VAL A 68 -1.27 4.08 -6.29
C VAL A 68 -0.85 2.65 -6.61
N THR A 69 -1.85 1.82 -6.84
CA THR A 69 -1.74 0.52 -7.50
C THR A 69 -2.43 0.58 -8.86
N GLU A 70 -2.03 -0.28 -9.78
CA GLU A 70 -2.61 -0.40 -11.12
C GLU A 70 -2.50 -1.86 -11.54
N PHE A 71 -3.36 -2.28 -12.47
CA PHE A 71 -3.25 -3.62 -13.04
C PHE A 71 -1.88 -3.79 -13.69
N TYR A 72 -1.24 -4.94 -13.40
CA TYR A 72 0.08 -5.28 -13.93
C TYR A 72 1.17 -4.22 -13.69
N ARG A 73 1.13 -3.51 -12.54
CA ARG A 73 2.15 -2.51 -12.17
C ARG A 73 3.57 -3.04 -12.40
N ASN A 74 4.37 -2.28 -13.15
CA ASN A 74 5.68 -2.71 -13.68
C ASN A 74 5.60 -4.02 -14.51
N PRO A 75 5.05 -3.99 -15.74
CA PRO A 75 4.74 -5.19 -16.54
C PRO A 75 5.90 -6.18 -16.70
N ARG A 76 7.15 -5.69 -16.82
CA ARG A 76 8.34 -6.54 -16.90
C ARG A 76 8.51 -7.49 -15.71
N ARG A 77 8.04 -7.12 -14.52
CA ARG A 77 8.09 -7.97 -13.32
C ARG A 77 7.07 -9.11 -13.39
N TRP A 78 5.90 -8.84 -13.97
CA TRP A 78 4.87 -9.85 -14.23
C TRP A 78 5.34 -10.88 -15.24
N ASN A 79 6.05 -10.47 -16.29
CA ASN A 79 6.66 -11.42 -17.25
C ASN A 79 7.65 -12.35 -16.54
N VAL A 80 8.51 -11.82 -15.67
CA VAL A 80 9.45 -12.65 -14.90
C VAL A 80 8.71 -13.59 -13.95
N LEU A 81 7.65 -13.10 -13.28
CA LEU A 81 6.82 -13.91 -12.40
C LEU A 81 6.20 -15.09 -13.17
N GLN A 82 5.56 -14.80 -14.30
CA GLN A 82 4.91 -15.77 -15.18
C GLN A 82 5.90 -16.76 -15.79
N GLU A 83 6.98 -16.29 -16.42
CA GLU A 83 7.85 -17.14 -17.24
C GLU A 83 8.86 -17.94 -16.40
N LYS A 84 9.26 -17.42 -15.23
CA LYS A 84 10.39 -17.98 -14.47
C LYS A 84 10.00 -18.44 -13.07
N VAL A 85 9.23 -17.64 -12.34
CA VAL A 85 8.99 -17.87 -10.91
C VAL A 85 7.88 -18.89 -10.69
N ILE A 86 6.70 -18.68 -11.29
CA ILE A 86 5.56 -19.59 -11.11
C ILE A 86 5.89 -21.02 -11.56
N PRO A 87 6.42 -21.27 -12.77
CA PRO A 87 6.76 -22.64 -13.20
C PRO A 87 7.67 -23.35 -12.21
N LYS A 88 8.71 -22.66 -11.73
CA LYS A 88 9.68 -23.19 -10.76
C LYS A 88 9.05 -23.51 -9.39
N LEU A 89 8.12 -22.68 -8.92
CA LEU A 89 7.44 -22.91 -7.63
C LEU A 89 6.39 -24.02 -7.69
N THR A 90 5.86 -24.29 -8.89
CA THR A 90 4.76 -25.23 -9.12
C THR A 90 5.21 -26.58 -9.65
N GLU A 91 6.52 -26.81 -9.80
CA GLU A 91 7.07 -28.07 -10.29
C GLU A 91 6.56 -29.25 -9.43
N GLY A 92 5.76 -30.13 -10.04
CA GLY A 92 5.11 -31.26 -9.37
C GLY A 92 3.93 -30.93 -8.44
N LYS A 93 3.51 -29.66 -8.33
CA LYS A 93 2.42 -29.23 -7.43
C LYS A 93 1.19 -28.80 -8.23
N ARG A 94 0.00 -29.19 -7.74
CA ARG A 94 -1.31 -28.77 -8.30
C ARG A 94 -2.00 -27.69 -7.46
N GLN A 95 -1.35 -27.21 -6.41
CA GLN A 95 -1.88 -26.22 -5.49
C GLN A 95 -0.83 -25.18 -5.14
N MET A 96 -1.26 -23.92 -5.03
CA MET A 96 -0.42 -22.79 -4.66
C MET A 96 -1.19 -21.83 -3.75
N LYS A 97 -0.51 -21.32 -2.73
CA LYS A 97 -1.01 -20.22 -1.90
C LYS A 97 -0.13 -19.00 -2.14
N ILE A 98 -0.75 -17.86 -2.37
CA ILE A 98 -0.09 -16.59 -2.63
C ILE A 98 -0.61 -15.57 -1.62
N TRP A 99 0.26 -14.70 -1.15
CA TRP A 99 -0.11 -13.56 -0.32
C TRP A 99 0.29 -12.28 -1.03
N SER A 100 -0.70 -11.48 -1.44
CA SER A 100 -0.53 -10.08 -1.85
C SER A 100 -0.59 -9.23 -0.59
N ALA A 101 0.59 -8.78 -0.13
CA ALA A 101 0.74 -7.97 1.05
C ALA A 101 0.75 -6.48 0.67
N ALA A 102 -0.08 -5.68 1.35
CA ALA A 102 -0.40 -4.30 0.99
C ALA A 102 -1.06 -4.19 -0.40
N CYS A 103 -2.20 -4.89 -0.55
CA CYS A 103 -2.89 -5.02 -1.84
C CYS A 103 -3.59 -3.75 -2.34
N SER A 104 -3.70 -2.72 -1.49
CA SER A 104 -4.40 -1.47 -1.74
C SER A 104 -5.82 -1.74 -2.31
N THR A 105 -6.22 -1.08 -3.38
CA THR A 105 -7.55 -1.20 -4.01
C THR A 105 -7.76 -2.48 -4.82
N GLY A 106 -6.84 -3.46 -4.77
CA GLY A 106 -7.07 -4.83 -5.25
C GLY A 106 -6.51 -5.16 -6.64
N GLU A 107 -5.95 -4.21 -7.36
CA GLU A 107 -5.45 -4.42 -8.73
C GLU A 107 -4.36 -5.49 -8.80
N GLU A 108 -3.48 -5.60 -7.79
CA GLU A 108 -2.43 -6.62 -7.73
C GLU A 108 -2.99 -8.05 -7.53
N PRO A 109 -3.80 -8.36 -6.50
CA PRO A 109 -4.36 -9.70 -6.34
C PRO A 109 -5.26 -10.11 -7.52
N TYR A 110 -5.95 -9.17 -8.16
CA TYR A 110 -6.68 -9.45 -9.41
C TYR A 110 -5.76 -9.70 -10.60
N SER A 111 -4.68 -8.94 -10.76
CA SER A 111 -3.66 -9.20 -11.80
C SER A 111 -3.04 -10.59 -11.64
N LEU A 112 -2.75 -11.00 -10.39
CA LEU A 112 -2.32 -12.37 -10.06
C LEU A 112 -3.36 -13.40 -10.48
N ALA A 113 -4.62 -13.21 -10.11
CA ALA A 113 -5.69 -14.14 -10.42
C ALA A 113 -5.90 -14.31 -11.94
N ILE A 114 -5.89 -13.20 -12.69
CA ILE A 114 -6.04 -13.19 -14.15
C ILE A 114 -4.87 -13.94 -14.79
N MET A 115 -3.63 -13.54 -14.50
CA MET A 115 -2.43 -14.19 -15.05
C MET A 115 -2.39 -15.69 -14.75
N LEU A 116 -2.69 -16.09 -13.51
CA LEU A 116 -2.67 -17.51 -13.13
C LEU A 116 -3.76 -18.30 -13.83
N LYS A 117 -4.94 -17.71 -14.03
CA LYS A 117 -6.04 -18.35 -14.77
C LYS A 117 -5.72 -18.50 -16.25
N GLU A 118 -5.06 -17.52 -16.86
CA GLU A 118 -4.70 -17.52 -18.28
C GLU A 118 -3.55 -18.48 -18.60
N TYR A 119 -2.48 -18.44 -17.81
CA TYR A 119 -1.24 -19.16 -18.12
C TYR A 119 -1.09 -20.48 -17.36
N PHE A 120 -1.81 -20.67 -16.25
CA PHE A 120 -1.70 -21.85 -15.39
C PHE A 120 -3.07 -22.41 -14.94
N PRO A 121 -4.03 -22.64 -15.86
CA PRO A 121 -5.42 -23.00 -15.52
C PRO A 121 -5.57 -24.29 -14.70
N GLN A 122 -4.58 -25.18 -14.75
CA GLN A 122 -4.53 -26.44 -14.00
C GLN A 122 -4.17 -26.27 -12.51
N LEU A 123 -3.65 -25.11 -12.11
CA LEU A 123 -3.28 -24.83 -10.73
C LEU A 123 -4.50 -24.41 -9.91
N ARG A 124 -4.70 -25.08 -8.78
CA ARG A 124 -5.64 -24.60 -7.75
C ARG A 124 -4.93 -23.55 -6.90
N VAL A 125 -5.32 -22.30 -7.05
CA VAL A 125 -4.68 -21.16 -6.37
C VAL A 125 -5.59 -20.61 -5.28
N THR A 126 -5.00 -20.24 -4.15
CA THR A 126 -5.62 -19.37 -3.15
C THR A 126 -4.78 -18.11 -2.99
N ILE A 127 -5.40 -16.94 -3.13
CA ILE A 127 -4.73 -15.64 -2.96
C ILE A 127 -5.30 -14.99 -1.70
N LEU A 128 -4.44 -14.78 -0.70
CA LEU A 128 -4.72 -13.90 0.43
C LEU A 128 -4.30 -12.49 0.05
N ALA A 129 -5.18 -11.51 0.18
CA ALA A 129 -4.88 -10.11 -0.03
C ALA A 129 -5.12 -9.35 1.27
N THR A 130 -4.13 -8.59 1.74
CA THR A 130 -4.23 -7.85 3.00
C THR A 130 -3.74 -6.43 2.82
N ASP A 131 -4.41 -5.48 3.46
CA ASP A 131 -3.96 -4.10 3.57
C ASP A 131 -4.30 -3.56 4.97
N LEU A 132 -3.66 -2.46 5.35
CA LEU A 132 -3.99 -1.70 6.57
C LEU A 132 -5.14 -0.71 6.33
N ASP A 133 -5.39 -0.36 5.07
CA ASP A 133 -6.43 0.59 4.67
C ASP A 133 -7.77 -0.14 4.42
N ASP A 134 -8.70 -0.02 5.37
CA ASP A 134 -10.04 -0.61 5.27
C ASP A 134 -10.88 -0.06 4.10
N GLU A 135 -10.71 1.22 3.74
CA GLU A 135 -11.39 1.82 2.60
C GLU A 135 -10.87 1.22 1.28
N ALA A 136 -9.55 1.03 1.18
CA ALA A 136 -8.95 0.34 0.04
C ALA A 136 -9.44 -1.12 -0.05
N LEU A 137 -9.52 -1.83 1.08
CA LEU A 137 -10.04 -3.20 1.14
C LEU A 137 -11.52 -3.29 0.75
N LYS A 138 -12.36 -2.31 1.09
CA LYS A 138 -13.76 -2.26 0.61
C LYS A 138 -13.80 -2.14 -0.91
N ARG A 139 -13.03 -1.22 -1.49
CA ARG A 139 -12.94 -1.05 -2.96
C ARG A 139 -12.42 -2.30 -3.65
N ALA A 140 -11.40 -2.94 -3.08
CA ALA A 140 -10.88 -4.22 -3.57
C ALA A 140 -11.97 -5.30 -3.59
N LYS A 141 -12.80 -5.41 -2.53
CA LYS A 141 -13.91 -6.36 -2.47
C LYS A 141 -15.03 -6.04 -3.46
N GLU A 142 -15.29 -4.76 -3.73
CA GLU A 142 -16.29 -4.34 -4.72
C GLU A 142 -15.84 -4.63 -6.16
N ALA A 143 -14.52 -4.64 -6.41
CA ALA A 143 -13.90 -5.00 -7.68
C ALA A 143 -14.40 -4.18 -8.89
N LYS A 144 -14.72 -2.91 -8.68
CA LYS A 144 -15.17 -1.97 -9.73
C LYS A 144 -14.04 -1.00 -10.07
N TYR A 145 -13.49 -1.14 -11.27
CA TYR A 145 -12.40 -0.31 -11.77
C TYR A 145 -12.86 0.48 -13.00
N ALA A 146 -12.39 1.72 -13.12
CA ALA A 146 -12.65 2.52 -14.31
C ALA A 146 -11.91 1.95 -15.53
N ALA A 147 -12.50 2.13 -16.71
CA ALA A 147 -11.91 1.77 -17.99
C ALA A 147 -10.83 2.77 -18.42
#